data_AF-A0A965AIA1-F1
#
_entry.id   AF-A0A965AIA1-F1
#
_cell.length_a   1.000
_cell.length_b   1.000
_cell.length_c   1.000
_cell.angle_alpha   90.00
_cell.angle_beta   90.00
_cell.angle_gamma   90.00
#
_symmetry.space_group_name_H-M   'P 1'
#
loop_
_entity.id
_entity.type
_entity.pdbx_description
1 polymer ?
#
loop_
_entity_poly.entity_id
_entity_poly.type
_entity_poly.pdbx_seq_one_letter_code
_entity_poly.pdbx_strand_id
1 'polypeptide(L)'
;MPNAPIWITEADVVELISLPEAIDALERTLALEATGEAGSMPKTHLMVAENDAMHAIGGAASGEGICGFKTWINVQGKSQTTMTLF
;
A
#
# COMPACT_ATOMS: atom_id res chain seq x y z
N MET A 1 -21.31 -16.37 -0.13
CA MET A 1 -20.14 -15.90 -0.91
C MET A 1 -19.48 -14.82 -0.08
N PRO A 2 -18.15 -14.74 0.03
CA PRO A 2 -17.53 -13.55 0.60
C PRO A 2 -18.01 -12.33 -0.19
N ASN A 3 -18.24 -11.21 0.49
CA ASN A 3 -18.63 -9.96 -0.16
C ASN A 3 -17.55 -9.58 -1.19
N ALA A 4 -17.96 -8.96 -2.30
CA ALA A 4 -17.01 -8.40 -3.26
C ALA A 4 -16.09 -7.38 -2.55
N PRO A 5 -14.81 -7.24 -2.96
CA PRO A 5 -13.93 -6.22 -2.41
C PRO A 5 -14.53 -4.82 -2.57
N ILE A 6 -14.36 -3.98 -1.55
CA ILE A 6 -14.75 -2.57 -1.62
C ILE A 6 -13.75 -1.84 -2.52
N TRP A 7 -14.24 -1.12 -3.52
CA TRP A 7 -13.41 -0.28 -4.38
C TRP A 7 -13.38 1.14 -3.84
N ILE A 8 -12.20 1.59 -3.41
CA ILE A 8 -11.95 2.96 -2.91
C ILE A 8 -11.18 3.72 -4.00
N THR A 9 -11.73 4.83 -4.46
CA THR A 9 -11.12 5.72 -5.47
C THR A 9 -10.23 6.77 -4.82
N GLU A 10 -9.44 7.47 -5.64
CA GLU A 10 -8.65 8.62 -5.18
C GLU A 10 -9.54 9.72 -4.56
N ALA A 11 -10.72 9.96 -5.14
CA ALA A 11 -11.67 10.93 -4.61
C ALA A 11 -12.17 10.51 -3.21
N ASP A 12 -12.48 9.23 -3.03
CA ASP A 12 -12.88 8.70 -1.72
C ASP A 12 -11.75 8.88 -0.69
N VAL A 13 -10.49 8.59 -1.07
CA VAL A 13 -9.34 8.79 -0.17
C VAL A 13 -9.21 10.25 0.24
N VAL A 14 -9.23 11.18 -0.72
CA VAL A 14 -9.10 12.63 -0.45
C VAL A 14 -10.22 13.16 0.46
N GLU A 15 -11.42 12.58 0.38
CA GLU A 15 -12.54 12.94 1.26
C GLU A 15 -12.46 12.31 2.65
N LEU A 16 -11.78 11.16 2.81
CA LEU A 16 -11.79 10.34 4.02
C LEU A 16 -10.54 10.51 4.92
N ILE A 17 -9.43 11.01 4.40
CA ILE A 17 -8.19 11.15 5.16
C ILE A 17 -7.61 12.57 5.09
N SER A 18 -7.22 13.11 6.24
CA SER A 18 -6.42 14.33 6.34
C SER A 18 -4.94 14.02 6.56
N LEU A 19 -4.07 14.98 6.22
CA LEU A 19 -2.63 14.83 6.46
C LEU A 19 -2.27 14.59 7.95
N PRO A 20 -2.88 15.28 8.94
CA PRO A 20 -2.63 14.98 10.36
C PRO A 20 -2.98 13.53 10.74
N GLU A 21 -4.14 13.03 10.30
CA GLU A 21 -4.54 11.64 10.59
C GLU A 21 -3.58 10.62 9.97
N ALA A 22 -3.05 10.91 8.78
CA ALA A 22 -2.03 10.08 8.14
C ALA A 22 -0.70 10.07 8.93
N ILE A 23 -0.29 11.21 9.50
CA ILE A 23 0.90 11.31 10.35
C ILE A 23 0.70 10.48 11.63
N ASP A 24 -0.45 10.64 12.29
CA ASP A 24 -0.76 9.89 13.52
C ASP A 24 -0.76 8.37 13.27
N ALA A 25 -1.30 7.93 12.12
CA ALA A 25 -1.29 6.53 11.73
C ALA A 25 0.13 5.99 11.49
N LEU A 26 0.99 6.79 10.86
CA LEU A 26 2.39 6.44 10.63
C LEU A 26 3.17 6.33 11.95
N GLU A 27 3.00 7.29 12.87
CA GLU A 27 3.68 7.28 14.16
C GLU A 27 3.37 6.01 14.96
N ARG A 28 2.09 5.63 15.04
CA ARG A 28 1.68 4.36 15.70
C ARG A 28 2.28 3.15 15.00
N THR A 29 2.22 3.09 13.68
CA THR A 29 2.69 1.93 12.91
C THR A 29 4.20 1.74 13.02
N LEU A 30 4.98 2.83 13.03
CA LEU A 30 6.43 2.78 13.20
C LEU A 30 6.83 2.28 14.60
N ALA A 31 6.07 2.64 15.64
CA ALA A 31 6.27 2.11 16.98
C ALA A 31 6.02 0.58 17.04
N LEU A 32 4.99 0.10 16.33
CA LEU A 32 4.71 -1.34 16.20
C LEU A 32 5.81 -2.07 15.43
N GLU A 33 6.41 -1.45 14.42
CA GLU A 33 7.54 -2.05 13.69
C GLU A 33 8.73 -2.28 14.62
N ALA A 34 9.00 -1.35 15.54
CA ALA A 34 10.08 -1.47 16.53
C ALA A 34 9.87 -2.64 17.52
N THR A 35 8.62 -3.05 17.77
CA THR A 35 8.27 -4.19 18.63
C THR A 35 8.06 -5.50 17.85
N GLY A 36 8.21 -5.48 16.51
CA GLY A 36 7.95 -6.63 15.65
C GLY A 36 6.48 -6.90 15.38
N GLU A 37 5.59 -5.96 15.72
CA GLU A 37 4.15 -6.03 15.50
C GLU A 37 3.71 -5.34 14.20
N ALA A 38 4.65 -4.75 13.46
CA ALA A 38 4.49 -4.36 12.07
C ALA A 38 5.75 -4.71 11.27
N GLY A 39 5.64 -4.73 9.95
CA GLY A 39 6.77 -4.97 9.07
C GLY A 39 6.48 -4.70 7.60
N SER A 40 7.54 -4.39 6.86
CA SER A 40 7.48 -4.12 5.43
C SER A 40 7.84 -5.36 4.59
N MET A 41 7.07 -5.61 3.53
CA MET A 41 7.50 -6.48 2.44
C MET A 41 8.38 -5.65 1.49
N PRO A 42 9.67 -6.02 1.31
CA PRO A 42 10.56 -5.26 0.45
C PRO A 42 10.02 -5.09 -0.96
N LYS A 43 10.31 -3.94 -1.57
CA LYS A 43 9.94 -3.69 -2.96
C LYS A 43 10.55 -4.76 -3.86
N THR A 44 9.71 -5.36 -4.69
CA THR A 44 10.11 -6.22 -5.80
C THR A 44 9.66 -5.63 -7.12
N HIS A 45 10.31 -6.00 -8.21
CA HIS A 45 9.95 -5.58 -9.55
C HIS A 45 10.35 -6.60 -10.60
N LEU A 46 9.65 -6.55 -11.73
CA LEU A 46 9.99 -7.27 -12.95
C LEU A 46 10.04 -6.27 -14.08
N MET A 47 11.19 -6.20 -14.76
CA MET A 47 11.33 -5.45 -16.00
C MET A 47 10.48 -6.13 -17.08
N VAL A 48 9.64 -5.35 -17.76
CA VAL A 48 8.80 -5.81 -18.89
C VAL A 48 9.28 -5.24 -20.23
N ALA A 49 10.15 -4.21 -20.20
CA ALA A 49 10.95 -3.71 -21.31
C ALA A 49 12.20 -2.96 -20.77
N GLU A 50 12.96 -2.28 -21.63
CA GLU A 50 14.21 -1.58 -21.26
C GLU A 50 14.02 -0.54 -20.15
N ASN A 51 12.89 0.17 -20.13
CA ASN A 51 12.56 1.20 -19.13
C ASN A 51 11.18 1.02 -18.51
N ASP A 52 10.59 -0.16 -18.69
CA ASP A 52 9.24 -0.46 -18.23
C ASP A 52 9.29 -1.57 -17.18
N ALA A 53 8.58 -1.40 -16.08
CA ALA A 53 8.58 -2.36 -14.98
C ALA A 53 7.22 -2.43 -14.29
N MET A 54 6.84 -3.65 -13.90
CA MET A 54 5.81 -3.87 -12.89
C MET A 54 6.47 -4.00 -11.52
N HIS A 55 5.80 -3.51 -10.48
CA HIS A 55 6.33 -3.43 -9.14
C HIS A 55 5.30 -3.88 -8.11
N ALA A 56 5.81 -4.35 -6.97
CA ALA A 56 5.03 -4.58 -5.76
C ALA A 56 5.83 -4.14 -4.54
N ILE A 57 5.13 -3.56 -3.57
CA ILE A 57 5.61 -3.31 -2.20
C ILE A 57 4.46 -3.63 -1.25
N GLY A 58 4.74 -4.03 -0.03
CA GLY A 58 3.67 -4.30 0.94
C GLY A 58 4.10 -4.04 2.36
N GLY A 59 3.16 -4.27 3.26
CA GLY A 59 3.36 -4.16 4.69
C GLY A 59 2.23 -4.82 5.45
N ALA A 60 2.52 -5.14 6.70
CA ALA A 60 1.54 -5.61 7.67
C ALA A 60 1.74 -4.83 8.96
N ALA A 61 0.65 -4.35 9.55
CA ALA A 61 0.63 -3.88 10.93
C ALA A 61 -0.18 -4.91 11.71
N SER A 62 0.46 -6.03 12.06
CA SER A 62 -0.19 -7.15 12.74
C SER A 62 -0.78 -6.78 14.10
N GLY A 63 -0.18 -5.81 14.81
CA GLY A 63 -0.73 -5.23 16.04
C GLY A 63 -2.05 -4.47 15.83
N GLU A 64 -2.36 -4.07 14.59
CA GLU A 64 -3.60 -3.40 14.17
C GLU A 64 -4.48 -4.33 13.32
N GLY A 65 -4.07 -5.58 13.09
CA GLY A 65 -4.83 -6.57 12.34
C GLY A 65 -4.98 -6.28 10.85
N ILE A 66 -4.14 -5.42 10.26
CA ILE A 66 -4.22 -5.03 8.84
C ILE A 66 -2.97 -5.44 8.05
N CYS A 67 -3.16 -5.82 6.79
CA CYS A 67 -2.05 -5.98 5.85
C CYS A 67 -2.45 -5.63 4.42
N GLY A 68 -1.45 -5.33 3.58
CA GLY A 68 -1.73 -4.98 2.22
C GLY A 68 -0.50 -4.87 1.35
N PHE A 69 -0.75 -4.67 0.06
CA PHE A 69 0.29 -4.42 -0.92
C PHE A 69 -0.18 -3.38 -1.92
N LYS A 70 0.78 -2.57 -2.37
CA LYS A 70 0.64 -1.66 -3.50
C LYS A 70 1.37 -2.25 -4.68
N THR A 71 0.65 -2.41 -5.78
CA THR A 71 1.21 -2.80 -7.08
C THR A 71 1.08 -1.64 -8.04
N TRP A 72 2.08 -1.48 -8.91
CA TRP A 72 2.02 -0.46 -9.94
C TRP A 72 2.82 -0.89 -11.16
N ILE A 73 2.46 -0.34 -12.32
CA ILE A 73 3.16 -0.58 -13.58
C ILE A 73 3.61 0.77 -14.12
N ASN A 74 4.89 0.86 -14.43
CA ASN A 74 5.49 1.97 -15.17
C ASN A 74 5.78 1.51 -16.60
N VAL A 75 5.07 2.05 -17.58
CA VAL A 75 5.23 1.71 -19.00
C VAL A 75 5.21 2.99 -19.84
N GLN A 76 6.22 3.18 -20.69
CA GLN A 76 6.32 4.33 -21.61
C GLN A 76 6.18 5.68 -20.90
N GLY A 77 6.77 5.80 -19.71
CA GLY A 77 6.68 7.01 -18.87
C GLY A 77 5.32 7.25 -18.20
N LYS A 78 4.38 6.32 -18.30
CA LYS A 78 3.08 6.36 -17.60
C LYS A 78 3.11 5.44 -16.39
N SER A 79 2.35 5.77 -15.35
CA SER A 79 2.22 4.97 -14.14
C SER A 79 0.76 4.74 -13.79
N GLN A 80 0.42 3.51 -13.39
CA GLN A 80 -0.88 3.19 -12.81
C GLN A 80 -0.69 2.30 -11.59
N THR A 81 -1.41 2.62 -10.51
CA THR A 81 -1.25 1.99 -9.20
C THR A 81 -2.57 1.42 -8.71
N THR A 82 -2.50 0.29 -8.02
CA THR A 82 -3.59 -0.27 -7.21
C THR A 82 -3.06 -0.68 -5.85
N MET A 83 -3.87 -0.54 -4.81
CA MET A 83 -3.58 -1.07 -3.48
C MET A 83 -4.66 -2.08 -3.10
N THR A 84 -4.25 -3.16 -2.46
CA THR A 84 -5.15 -4.15 -1.86
C THR A 84 -4.86 -4.20 -0.36
N LEU A 85 -5.92 -4.11 0.44
CA LEU A 85 -5.89 -4.12 1.89
C LEU A 85 -6.77 -5.27 2.40
N PHE A 86 -6.30 -5.95 3.45
CA PHE A 86 -6.94 -7.07 4.14
C PHE A 86 -6.99 -6.80 5.64
#